data_AF-A0A317IBL3-F1
#
_entry.id   AF-A0A317IBL3-F1
#
_cell.length_a   1.000
_cell.length_b   1.000
_cell.length_c   1.000
_cell.angle_alpha   90.00
_cell.angle_beta   90.00
_cell.angle_gamma   90.00
#
_symmetry.space_group_name_H-M   'P 1'
#
loop_
_entity.id
_entity.type
_entity.pdbx_description
1 polymer ?
#
loop_
_entity_poly.entity_id
_entity_poly.type
_entity_poly.pdbx_seq_one_letter_code
_entity_poly.pdbx_strand_id
1 'polypeptide(L)'
;MSKEALALAAVPSTRARFVWMFGQRIDLLAFFLPAVLAPLVFIIGQSSLLVKSALWTAVFLNAFGLGDFHVGITWLNYFDRKNLEYYKSSPAKRAIYYLAPPLIIVLTVLGSFICPAATASVYMVWSIQHLVQQNVGLLLLYHNHGQNEAIVNRPLEVRSLHLAAVFFSLLFAQRIFLMQVAQFAIWKIMVALVGIAFVVVILLYLRELIVQLRRGAYLNVPAFLFWCLSIYFFVPFAFLGKSFLDALLIANIMHWAQYIGIMFVLVKRKYSNEQLKNIPFSHPVMFFLVMGFGGLLLLELARALPQTAINLPPMVAQCLLSIVLGFGMVHYFQDAFMWRFREPYYRETVLAYLRQKS
;
A
#
# COMPACT_ATOMS: atom_id res chain seq x y z
N MET A 1 -40.04 -30.20 21.93
CA MET A 1 -38.88 -29.33 21.59
C MET A 1 -37.81 -29.53 22.66
N SER A 2 -36.63 -30.05 22.29
CA SER A 2 -35.56 -30.34 23.26
C SER A 2 -34.96 -29.06 23.84
N LYS A 3 -34.40 -29.13 25.05
CA LYS A 3 -33.69 -28.01 25.70
C LYS A 3 -32.54 -27.43 24.86
N GLU A 4 -32.03 -28.19 23.88
CA GLU A 4 -31.03 -27.72 22.90
C GLU A 4 -31.60 -26.71 21.89
N ALA A 5 -32.90 -26.79 21.57
CA ALA A 5 -33.56 -25.82 20.68
C ALA A 5 -33.81 -24.46 21.35
N LEU A 6 -33.91 -24.43 22.69
CA LEU A 6 -34.05 -23.21 23.50
C LEU A 6 -32.70 -22.56 23.86
N ALA A 7 -31.60 -23.32 23.83
CA ALA A 7 -30.24 -22.77 23.99
C ALA A 7 -29.75 -21.97 22.76
N LEU A 8 -30.44 -22.08 21.62
CA LEU A 8 -30.20 -21.28 20.41
C LEU A 8 -30.93 -19.91 20.43
N ALA A 9 -31.74 -19.62 21.46
CA ALA A 9 -32.64 -18.46 21.49
C ALA A 9 -32.10 -17.24 22.26
N ALA A 10 -30.85 -17.27 22.73
CA ALA A 10 -30.16 -16.07 23.20
C ALA A 10 -28.88 -15.91 22.38
N VAL A 11 -29.03 -15.50 21.12
CA VAL A 11 -27.89 -14.99 20.34
C VAL A 11 -27.31 -13.84 21.17
N PRO A 12 -26.08 -13.96 21.71
CA PRO A 12 -25.45 -12.85 22.40
C PRO A 12 -25.45 -11.70 21.41
N SER A 13 -25.99 -10.54 21.80
CA SER A 13 -26.00 -9.37 20.93
C SER A 13 -24.60 -9.20 20.36
N THR A 14 -24.48 -9.25 19.03
CA THR A 14 -23.19 -9.17 18.35
C THR A 14 -22.49 -7.91 18.84
N ARG A 15 -21.44 -8.07 19.66
CA ARG A 15 -20.77 -6.94 20.28
C ARG A 15 -19.91 -6.28 19.21
N ALA A 16 -20.37 -5.19 18.63
CA ALA A 16 -19.52 -4.32 17.81
C ALA A 16 -18.63 -3.49 18.75
N ARG A 17 -17.33 -3.39 18.44
CA ARG A 17 -16.39 -2.50 19.15
C ARG A 17 -15.62 -1.66 18.15
N PHE A 18 -15.30 -0.43 18.55
CA PHE A 18 -14.51 0.50 17.76
C PHE A 18 -13.11 0.59 18.33
N VAL A 19 -12.27 -0.40 18.00
CA VAL A 19 -10.88 -0.45 18.47
C VAL A 19 -9.96 0.04 17.35
N TRP A 20 -9.56 1.31 17.45
CA TRP A 20 -8.71 1.99 16.48
C TRP A 20 -7.23 1.58 16.65
N MET A 21 -6.48 1.55 15.55
CA MET A 21 -5.07 1.13 15.49
C MET A 21 -4.15 2.16 16.16
N PHE A 22 -4.22 3.43 15.76
CA PHE A 22 -3.42 4.52 16.35
C PHE A 22 -4.27 5.56 17.07
N GLY A 23 -5.59 5.44 16.97
CA GLY A 23 -6.59 6.35 17.54
C GLY A 23 -7.51 6.90 16.45
N GLN A 24 -8.76 7.17 16.81
CA GLN A 24 -9.83 7.51 15.84
C GLN A 24 -9.43 8.60 14.85
N ARG A 25 -8.79 9.68 15.31
CA ARG A 25 -8.43 10.82 14.45
C ARG A 25 -7.39 10.45 13.39
N ILE A 26 -6.32 9.78 13.80
CA ILE A 26 -5.24 9.38 12.88
C ILE A 26 -5.76 8.34 11.91
N ASP A 27 -6.47 7.34 12.43
CA ASP A 27 -7.06 6.27 11.62
C ASP A 27 -8.00 6.83 10.54
N LEU A 28 -8.95 7.69 10.93
CA LEU A 28 -9.86 8.31 9.98
C LEU A 28 -9.13 9.13 8.93
N LEU A 29 -8.17 9.99 9.33
CA LEU A 29 -7.49 10.91 8.41
C LEU A 29 -6.54 10.19 7.43
N ALA A 30 -5.80 9.19 7.90
CA ALA A 30 -4.76 8.54 7.09
C ALA A 30 -5.22 7.25 6.40
N PHE A 31 -6.23 6.56 6.94
CA PHE A 31 -6.59 5.21 6.47
C PHE A 31 -7.97 5.12 5.84
N PHE A 32 -8.95 5.90 6.30
CA PHE A 32 -10.33 5.84 5.78
C PHE A 32 -10.70 7.00 4.86
N LEU A 33 -10.40 8.24 5.26
CA LEU A 33 -10.74 9.44 4.49
C LEU A 33 -10.12 9.47 3.09
N PRO A 34 -8.83 9.09 2.88
CA PRO A 34 -8.23 9.10 1.55
C PRO A 34 -8.95 8.18 0.56
N ALA A 35 -9.56 7.10 1.05
CA ALA A 35 -10.32 6.17 0.23
C ALA A 35 -11.61 6.73 -0.34
N VAL A 36 -12.23 7.66 0.38
CA VAL A 36 -13.42 8.36 -0.09
C VAL A 36 -13.04 9.58 -0.92
N LEU A 37 -12.01 10.31 -0.48
CA LEU A 37 -11.56 11.53 -1.16
C LEU A 37 -10.93 11.24 -2.51
N ALA A 38 -10.10 10.20 -2.68
CA ALA A 38 -9.40 9.99 -3.94
C ALA A 38 -10.35 9.76 -5.14
N PRO A 39 -11.39 8.90 -5.06
CA PRO A 39 -12.39 8.77 -6.11
C PRO A 39 -13.24 10.03 -6.30
N LEU A 40 -13.62 10.70 -5.21
CA LEU A 40 -14.42 11.94 -5.27
C LEU A 40 -13.66 13.04 -5.99
N VAL A 41 -12.41 13.29 -5.58
CA VAL A 41 -11.47 14.20 -6.22
C VAL A 41 -11.35 13.80 -7.68
N PHE A 42 -11.02 12.55 -7.99
CA PHE A 42 -10.92 12.10 -9.38
C PHE A 42 -12.17 12.44 -10.22
N ILE A 43 -13.38 12.12 -9.73
CA ILE A 43 -14.66 12.42 -10.43
C ILE A 43 -14.84 13.93 -10.64
N ILE A 44 -14.61 14.72 -9.59
CA ILE A 44 -14.71 16.18 -9.67
C ILE A 44 -13.67 16.73 -10.67
N GLY A 45 -12.47 16.15 -10.71
CA GLY A 45 -11.37 16.52 -11.61
C GLY A 45 -11.65 16.20 -13.07
N GLN A 46 -12.60 15.31 -13.37
CA GLN A 46 -13.07 15.08 -14.74
C GLN A 46 -14.03 16.19 -15.23
N SER A 47 -14.46 17.12 -14.36
CA SER A 47 -15.35 18.22 -14.75
C SER A 47 -14.58 19.41 -15.36
N SER A 48 -15.05 19.88 -16.52
CA SER A 48 -14.37 20.87 -17.37
C SER A 48 -14.18 22.26 -16.73
N LEU A 49 -14.99 22.60 -15.72
CA LEU A 49 -14.96 23.90 -15.04
C LEU A 49 -13.79 24.02 -14.05
N LEU A 50 -13.36 22.89 -13.51
CA LEU A 50 -12.47 22.80 -12.37
C LEU A 50 -11.01 22.51 -12.77
N VAL A 51 -10.81 21.75 -13.85
CA VAL A 51 -9.51 21.51 -14.51
C VAL A 51 -8.74 22.79 -14.83
N LYS A 52 -9.44 23.92 -15.03
CA LYS A 52 -8.84 25.24 -15.32
C LYS A 52 -8.39 26.03 -14.09
N SER A 53 -8.68 25.57 -12.88
CA SER A 53 -8.35 26.31 -11.65
C SER A 53 -6.96 25.95 -11.12
N ALA A 54 -6.17 26.94 -10.69
CA ALA A 54 -4.90 26.74 -10.00
C ALA A 54 -5.04 25.86 -8.74
N LEU A 55 -6.23 25.84 -8.13
CA LEU A 55 -6.60 24.95 -7.02
C LEU A 55 -6.53 23.47 -7.42
N TRP A 56 -6.94 23.14 -8.65
CA TRP A 56 -6.83 21.79 -9.20
C TRP A 56 -5.40 21.40 -9.52
N THR A 57 -4.60 22.34 -10.01
CA THR A 57 -3.16 22.13 -10.15
C THR A 57 -2.50 21.90 -8.78
N ALA A 58 -2.92 22.58 -7.72
CA ALA A 58 -2.41 22.37 -6.37
C ALA A 58 -2.87 21.04 -5.72
N VAL A 59 -4.10 20.59 -5.97
CA VAL A 59 -4.62 19.28 -5.53
C VAL A 59 -3.96 18.14 -6.30
N PHE A 60 -3.77 18.33 -7.61
CA PHE A 60 -3.05 17.40 -8.49
C PHE A 60 -1.58 17.34 -8.08
N LEU A 61 -0.89 18.47 -7.92
CA LEU A 61 0.49 18.56 -7.39
C LEU A 61 0.62 18.01 -5.97
N ASN A 62 -0.42 18.11 -5.12
CA ASN A 62 -0.44 17.43 -3.82
C ASN A 62 -0.54 15.92 -3.98
N ALA A 63 -1.38 15.41 -4.89
CA ALA A 63 -1.43 13.98 -5.17
C ALA A 63 -0.07 13.46 -5.68
N PHE A 64 0.61 14.18 -6.57
CA PHE A 64 1.97 13.80 -7.03
C PHE A 64 3.05 13.99 -5.95
N GLY A 65 2.94 15.04 -5.14
CA GLY A 65 3.83 15.26 -4.00
C GLY A 65 3.70 14.19 -2.91
N LEU A 66 2.48 13.70 -2.63
CA LEU A 66 2.28 12.63 -1.66
C LEU A 66 2.99 11.35 -2.07
N GLY A 67 3.02 11.01 -3.37
CA GLY A 67 3.69 9.82 -3.86
C GLY A 67 5.20 9.85 -3.66
N ASP A 68 5.84 10.93 -4.04
CA ASP A 68 7.30 11.04 -3.89
C ASP A 68 7.73 11.34 -2.46
N PHE A 69 6.92 12.11 -1.74
CA PHE A 69 7.09 12.29 -0.31
C PHE A 69 7.02 10.94 0.41
N HIS A 70 6.03 10.12 0.06
CA HIS A 70 5.88 8.75 0.53
C HIS A 70 7.13 7.89 0.22
N VAL A 71 7.64 7.95 -1.01
CA VAL A 71 8.87 7.23 -1.36
C VAL A 71 10.05 7.73 -0.50
N GLY A 72 10.21 9.04 -0.36
CA GLY A 72 11.29 9.65 0.43
C GLY A 72 11.28 9.22 1.89
N ILE A 73 10.12 9.20 2.55
CA ILE A 73 10.03 8.76 3.95
C ILE A 73 10.31 7.26 4.11
N THR A 74 10.21 6.43 3.06
CA THR A 74 10.61 5.01 3.17
C THR A 74 12.11 4.84 3.39
N TRP A 75 12.90 5.82 2.95
CA TRP A 75 14.35 5.85 3.15
C TRP A 75 14.76 6.12 4.59
N LEU A 76 13.83 6.50 5.49
CA LEU A 76 14.12 6.63 6.93
C LEU A 76 14.78 5.37 7.49
N ASN A 77 14.42 4.19 6.96
CA ASN A 77 15.04 2.92 7.33
C ASN A 77 16.54 2.82 6.99
N TYR A 78 17.04 3.61 6.05
CA TYR A 78 18.46 3.68 5.65
C TYR A 78 19.33 4.57 6.51
N PHE A 79 18.71 5.51 7.21
CA PHE A 79 19.41 6.47 8.05
C PHE A 79 19.32 6.14 9.54
N ASP A 80 18.60 5.07 9.91
CA ASP A 80 18.59 4.54 11.27
C ASP A 80 19.85 3.69 11.53
N ARG A 81 20.68 4.14 12.49
CA ARG A 81 21.91 3.45 12.89
C ARG A 81 21.69 2.00 13.32
N LYS A 82 20.61 1.70 14.03
CA LYS A 82 20.29 0.32 14.45
C LYS A 82 19.96 -0.56 13.25
N ASN A 83 19.29 -0.01 12.24
CA ASN A 83 19.03 -0.75 10.99
C ASN A 83 20.36 -1.02 10.28
N LEU A 84 21.23 -0.02 10.17
CA LEU A 84 22.54 -0.17 9.55
C LEU A 84 23.39 -1.25 10.23
N GLU A 85 23.43 -1.26 11.57
CA GLU A 85 24.11 -2.29 12.36
C GLU A 85 23.52 -3.68 12.13
N TYR A 86 22.19 -3.80 12.16
CA TYR A 86 21.49 -5.06 11.90
C TYR A 86 21.85 -5.64 10.54
N TYR A 87 21.85 -4.85 9.48
CA TYR A 87 22.18 -5.33 8.15
C TYR A 87 23.68 -5.53 7.90
N LYS A 88 24.54 -4.92 8.72
CA LYS A 88 25.99 -5.20 8.71
C LYS A 88 26.36 -6.52 9.40
N SER A 89 25.47 -7.08 10.24
CA SER A 89 25.72 -8.26 11.06
C SER A 89 26.03 -9.56 10.30
N SER A 90 25.63 -9.68 9.02
CA SER A 90 26.01 -10.83 8.19
C SER A 90 26.20 -10.45 6.73
N PRO A 91 27.03 -11.20 5.96
CA PRO A 91 27.25 -10.95 4.54
C PRO A 91 25.94 -10.98 3.72
N ALA A 92 25.05 -11.93 4.01
CA ALA A 92 23.77 -12.06 3.31
C ALA A 92 22.86 -10.85 3.54
N LYS A 93 22.73 -10.39 4.79
CA LYS A 93 21.96 -9.18 5.12
C LYS A 93 22.56 -7.94 4.48
N ARG A 94 23.90 -7.85 4.47
CA ARG A 94 24.64 -6.74 3.86
C ARG A 94 24.40 -6.69 2.35
N ALA A 95 24.47 -7.83 1.67
CA ALA A 95 24.18 -7.93 0.25
C ALA A 95 22.74 -7.49 -0.07
N ILE A 96 21.76 -8.01 0.67
CA ILE A 96 20.34 -7.64 0.52
C ILE A 96 20.14 -6.14 0.71
N TYR A 97 20.79 -5.52 1.70
CA TYR A 97 20.53 -4.13 2.04
C TYR A 97 21.27 -3.11 1.17
N TYR A 98 22.55 -3.36 0.86
CA TYR A 98 23.41 -2.41 0.15
C TYR A 98 23.55 -2.71 -1.35
N LEU A 99 23.47 -3.98 -1.77
CA LEU A 99 23.68 -4.35 -3.17
C LEU A 99 22.37 -4.52 -3.94
N ALA A 100 21.29 -4.99 -3.31
CA ALA A 100 20.03 -5.20 -4.00
C ALA A 100 19.42 -3.89 -4.56
N PRO A 101 19.39 -2.76 -3.84
CA PRO A 101 18.84 -1.52 -4.40
C PRO A 101 19.50 -1.02 -5.70
N PRO A 102 20.84 -0.85 -5.77
CA PRO A 102 21.47 -0.43 -7.02
C PRO A 102 21.32 -1.50 -8.12
N LEU A 103 21.32 -2.80 -7.76
CA LEU A 103 21.08 -3.87 -8.73
C LEU A 103 19.67 -3.80 -9.32
N ILE A 104 18.65 -3.54 -8.51
CA ILE A 104 17.27 -3.35 -8.97
C ILE A 104 17.23 -2.20 -9.97
N ILE A 105 17.81 -1.04 -9.64
CA ILE A 105 17.84 0.12 -10.55
C ILE A 105 18.52 -0.23 -11.87
N VAL A 106 19.70 -0.86 -11.83
CA VAL A 106 20.45 -1.26 -13.04
C VAL A 106 19.63 -2.23 -13.89
N LEU A 107 19.02 -3.26 -13.27
CA LEU A 107 18.19 -4.24 -13.98
C LEU A 107 16.92 -3.60 -14.55
N THR A 108 16.30 -2.65 -13.86
CA THR A 108 15.16 -1.89 -14.38
C THR A 108 15.58 -1.05 -15.59
N VAL A 109 16.71 -0.36 -15.52
CA VAL A 109 17.23 0.43 -16.65
C VAL A 109 17.54 -0.47 -17.85
N LEU A 110 18.33 -1.54 -17.67
CA LEU A 110 18.65 -2.48 -18.74
C LEU A 110 17.39 -3.14 -19.32
N GLY A 111 16.48 -3.58 -18.46
CA GLY A 111 15.20 -4.17 -18.86
C GLY A 111 14.34 -3.21 -19.68
N SER A 112 14.30 -1.93 -19.31
CA SER A 112 13.57 -0.90 -20.05
C SER A 112 14.15 -0.59 -21.43
N PHE A 113 15.40 -0.98 -21.72
CA PHE A 113 15.98 -0.90 -23.06
C PHE A 113 15.83 -2.22 -23.84
N ILE A 114 15.99 -3.37 -23.19
CA ILE A 114 15.98 -4.69 -23.84
C ILE A 114 14.55 -5.19 -24.07
N CYS A 115 13.70 -5.11 -23.04
CA CYS A 115 12.33 -5.59 -23.08
C CYS A 115 11.40 -4.70 -22.22
N PRO A 116 10.99 -3.53 -22.74
CA PRO A 116 10.19 -2.56 -21.98
C PRO A 116 8.87 -3.14 -21.47
N ALA A 117 8.20 -3.96 -22.28
CA ALA A 117 6.92 -4.58 -21.92
C ALA A 117 7.03 -5.57 -20.75
N ALA A 118 8.09 -6.39 -20.72
CA ALA A 118 8.35 -7.29 -19.60
C ALA A 118 8.69 -6.49 -18.33
N THR A 119 9.50 -5.44 -18.45
CA THR A 119 9.86 -4.56 -17.32
C THR A 119 8.64 -3.86 -16.73
N ALA A 120 7.76 -3.31 -17.57
CA ALA A 120 6.50 -2.72 -17.14
C ALA A 120 5.56 -3.74 -16.47
N SER A 121 5.55 -4.98 -16.96
CA SER A 121 4.76 -6.08 -16.39
C SER A 121 5.29 -6.51 -15.02
N VAL A 122 6.60 -6.66 -14.86
CA VAL A 122 7.25 -6.92 -13.56
C VAL A 122 6.96 -5.79 -12.59
N TYR A 123 7.08 -4.53 -13.04
CA TYR A 123 6.73 -3.36 -12.22
C TYR A 123 5.28 -3.42 -11.73
N MET A 124 4.33 -3.72 -12.63
CA MET A 124 2.92 -3.82 -12.29
C MET A 124 2.65 -4.92 -11.28
N VAL A 125 3.17 -6.13 -11.51
CA VAL A 125 2.98 -7.28 -10.61
C VAL A 125 3.56 -6.96 -9.22
N TRP A 126 4.76 -6.38 -9.16
CA TRP A 126 5.37 -6.00 -7.90
C TRP A 126 4.59 -4.88 -7.19
N SER A 127 4.12 -3.87 -7.94
CA SER A 127 3.27 -2.81 -7.42
C SER A 127 1.97 -3.38 -6.80
N ILE A 128 1.28 -4.29 -7.50
CA ILE A 128 0.09 -4.96 -6.96
C ILE A 128 0.43 -5.75 -5.69
N GLN A 129 1.51 -6.54 -5.73
CA GLN A 129 1.96 -7.31 -4.56
C GLN A 129 2.26 -6.41 -3.36
N HIS A 130 2.93 -5.29 -3.59
CA HIS A 130 3.27 -4.27 -2.61
C HIS A 130 2.02 -3.67 -1.96
N LEU A 131 1.04 -3.24 -2.77
CA LEU A 131 -0.22 -2.68 -2.29
C LEU A 131 -1.00 -3.69 -1.44
N VAL A 132 -1.07 -4.96 -1.88
CA VAL A 132 -1.71 -6.03 -1.12
C VAL A 132 -0.96 -6.28 0.19
N GLN A 133 0.36 -6.35 0.16
CA GLN A 133 1.19 -6.59 1.34
C GLN A 133 1.00 -5.51 2.41
N GLN A 134 0.95 -4.23 2.02
CA GLN A 134 0.62 -3.14 2.92
C GLN A 134 -0.77 -3.30 3.54
N ASN A 135 -1.81 -3.54 2.72
CA ASN A 135 -3.18 -3.68 3.23
C ASN A 135 -3.30 -4.87 4.19
N VAL A 136 -2.65 -5.98 3.86
CA VAL A 136 -2.53 -7.19 4.69
C VAL A 136 -1.79 -6.90 6.00
N GLY A 137 -0.76 -6.06 5.98
CA GLY A 137 0.00 -5.64 7.14
C GLY A 137 -0.78 -4.70 8.05
N LEU A 138 -1.47 -3.72 7.48
CA LEU A 138 -2.35 -2.79 8.19
C LEU A 138 -3.52 -3.48 8.86
N LEU A 139 -4.16 -4.42 8.17
CA LEU A 139 -5.26 -5.21 8.75
C LEU A 139 -4.81 -5.98 10.00
N LEU A 140 -3.59 -6.54 10.01
CA LEU A 140 -3.03 -7.17 11.21
C LEU A 140 -2.78 -6.22 12.38
N LEU A 141 -2.53 -4.94 12.09
CA LEU A 141 -2.33 -3.94 13.13
C LEU A 141 -3.67 -3.52 13.75
N TYR A 142 -4.77 -3.59 13.00
CA TYR A 142 -6.11 -3.40 13.55
C TYR A 142 -6.55 -4.53 14.49
N HIS A 143 -6.10 -5.76 14.26
CA HIS A 143 -6.49 -6.90 15.08
C HIS A 143 -5.88 -6.89 16.49
N ASN A 144 -6.75 -7.09 17.49
CA ASN A 144 -6.45 -7.20 18.91
C ASN A 144 -6.44 -8.67 19.32
N HIS A 145 -5.35 -9.35 19.00
CA HIS A 145 -5.16 -10.75 19.39
C HIS A 145 -5.32 -10.94 20.91
N GLY A 146 -6.01 -12.02 21.30
CA GLY A 146 -6.24 -12.36 22.70
C GLY A 146 -7.38 -11.61 23.39
N GLN A 147 -8.13 -10.75 22.69
CA GLN A 147 -9.23 -9.97 23.28
C GLN A 147 -10.63 -10.52 22.99
N ASN A 148 -10.75 -11.76 22.50
CA ASN A 148 -12.00 -12.36 21.99
C ASN A 148 -12.59 -11.61 20.78
N GLU A 149 -11.71 -11.07 19.91
CA GLU A 149 -12.08 -10.50 18.62
C GLU A 149 -12.36 -11.62 17.61
N ALA A 150 -13.36 -11.43 16.75
CA ALA A 150 -13.58 -12.29 15.59
C ALA A 150 -12.51 -12.00 14.52
N ILE A 151 -11.56 -12.91 14.35
CA ILE A 151 -10.42 -12.76 13.43
C ILE A 151 -10.42 -13.96 12.50
N VAL A 152 -10.59 -13.71 11.20
CA VAL A 152 -10.56 -14.75 10.17
C VAL A 152 -9.15 -15.34 10.07
N ASN A 153 -9.04 -16.63 9.75
CA ASN A 153 -7.75 -17.27 9.60
C ASN A 153 -6.86 -16.55 8.55
N ARG A 154 -5.58 -16.46 8.88
CA ARG A 154 -4.62 -15.65 8.12
C ARG A 154 -4.55 -16.00 6.62
N PRO A 155 -4.54 -17.28 6.19
CA PRO A 155 -4.48 -17.60 4.77
C PRO A 155 -5.70 -17.10 3.98
N LEU A 156 -6.90 -17.15 4.56
CA LEU A 156 -8.12 -16.70 3.89
C LEU A 156 -8.19 -15.19 3.82
N GLU A 157 -7.84 -14.50 4.90
CA GLU A 157 -7.71 -13.04 4.92
C GLU A 157 -6.75 -12.55 3.84
N VAL A 158 -5.55 -13.13 3.77
CA VAL A 158 -4.55 -12.78 2.75
C VAL A 158 -5.06 -13.08 1.34
N ARG A 159 -5.67 -14.25 1.11
CA ARG A 159 -6.22 -14.63 -0.20
C ARG A 159 -7.36 -13.72 -0.64
N SER A 160 -8.19 -13.24 0.30
CA SER A 160 -9.30 -12.34 -0.02
C SER A 160 -8.83 -11.04 -0.62
N LEU A 161 -7.71 -10.51 -0.12
CA LEU A 161 -7.09 -9.28 -0.64
C LEU A 161 -6.30 -9.53 -1.93
N HIS A 162 -5.55 -10.63 -2.03
CA HIS A 162 -4.82 -10.96 -3.27
C HIS A 162 -5.77 -11.22 -4.44
N LEU A 163 -6.82 -12.01 -4.27
CA LEU A 163 -7.76 -12.32 -5.36
C LEU A 163 -8.56 -11.09 -5.79
N ALA A 164 -8.93 -10.20 -4.86
CA ALA A 164 -9.50 -8.91 -5.20
C ALA A 164 -8.55 -8.12 -6.10
N ALA A 165 -7.30 -7.96 -5.66
CA ALA A 165 -6.28 -7.21 -6.38
C ALA A 165 -6.01 -7.77 -7.77
N VAL A 166 -5.83 -9.10 -7.89
CA VAL A 166 -5.62 -9.76 -9.19
C VAL A 166 -6.84 -9.60 -10.08
N PHE A 167 -8.06 -9.85 -9.57
CA PHE A 167 -9.28 -9.73 -10.36
C PHE A 167 -9.45 -8.33 -10.98
N PHE A 168 -9.39 -7.29 -10.16
CA PHE A 168 -9.55 -5.92 -10.65
C PHE A 168 -8.37 -5.46 -11.53
N SER A 169 -7.15 -5.94 -11.27
CA SER A 169 -5.99 -5.66 -12.13
C SER A 169 -6.07 -6.35 -13.49
N LEU A 170 -6.69 -7.54 -13.57
CA LEU A 170 -6.96 -8.19 -14.85
C LEU A 170 -8.01 -7.40 -15.65
N LEU A 171 -9.07 -6.90 -15.01
CA LEU A 171 -10.04 -6.03 -15.66
C LEU A 171 -9.40 -4.74 -16.18
N PHE A 172 -8.47 -4.17 -15.41
CA PHE A 172 -7.68 -3.03 -15.85
C PHE A 172 -6.79 -3.36 -17.04
N ALA A 173 -6.06 -4.47 -16.99
CA ALA A 173 -5.21 -4.91 -18.08
C ALA A 173 -6.00 -5.11 -19.37
N GLN A 174 -7.21 -5.67 -19.26
CA GLN A 174 -8.14 -5.81 -20.37
C GLN A 174 -8.53 -4.46 -20.97
N ARG A 175 -8.88 -3.48 -20.13
CA ARG A 175 -9.35 -2.15 -20.57
C ARG A 175 -8.23 -1.31 -21.18
N ILE A 176 -7.03 -1.33 -20.61
CA ILE A 176 -5.96 -0.38 -20.95
C ILE A 176 -4.92 -0.94 -21.91
N PHE A 177 -4.50 -2.20 -21.73
CA PHE A 177 -3.36 -2.75 -22.48
C PHE A 177 -3.78 -3.75 -23.55
N LEU A 178 -4.88 -4.46 -23.33
CA LEU A 178 -5.22 -5.66 -24.09
C LEU A 178 -6.50 -5.52 -24.90
N MET A 179 -6.93 -4.32 -25.32
CA MET A 179 -8.21 -4.15 -26.03
C MET A 179 -8.40 -5.09 -27.24
N GLN A 180 -7.30 -5.51 -27.91
CA GLN A 180 -7.32 -6.49 -29.00
C GLN A 180 -7.25 -7.95 -28.51
N VAL A 181 -6.47 -8.25 -27.47
CA VAL A 181 -6.30 -9.61 -26.90
C VAL A 181 -7.48 -10.02 -26.00
N ALA A 182 -8.18 -9.04 -25.42
CA ALA A 182 -9.40 -9.18 -24.64
C ALA A 182 -10.56 -9.84 -25.41
N GLN A 183 -10.46 -9.88 -26.74
CA GLN A 183 -11.43 -10.54 -27.60
C GLN A 183 -11.30 -12.07 -27.55
N PHE A 184 -10.13 -12.60 -27.15
CA PHE A 184 -9.92 -14.03 -27.06
C PHE A 184 -10.73 -14.64 -25.90
N ALA A 185 -11.43 -15.74 -26.17
CA ALA A 185 -12.23 -16.46 -25.18
C ALA A 185 -11.39 -16.88 -23.95
N ILE A 186 -10.12 -17.25 -24.15
CA ILE A 186 -9.22 -17.68 -23.07
C ILE A 186 -9.01 -16.59 -22.00
N TRP A 187 -8.90 -15.31 -22.41
CA TRP A 187 -8.77 -14.20 -21.47
C TRP A 187 -10.05 -14.03 -20.64
N LYS A 188 -11.21 -14.06 -21.29
CA LYS A 188 -12.52 -13.95 -20.61
C LYS A 188 -12.75 -15.09 -19.62
N ILE A 189 -12.38 -16.32 -20.00
CA ILE A 189 -12.44 -17.50 -19.11
C ILE A 189 -11.53 -17.30 -17.90
N MET A 190 -10.28 -16.86 -18.10
CA MET A 190 -9.35 -16.62 -16.99
C MET A 190 -9.89 -15.56 -16.02
N VAL A 191 -10.36 -14.41 -16.54
CA VAL A 191 -10.97 -13.36 -15.71
C VAL A 191 -12.18 -13.88 -14.94
N ALA A 192 -13.05 -14.67 -15.58
CA ALA A 192 -14.21 -15.27 -14.94
C ALA A 192 -13.83 -16.26 -13.82
N LEU A 193 -12.85 -17.13 -14.06
CA LEU A 193 -12.36 -18.07 -13.04
C LEU A 193 -11.77 -17.34 -11.83
N VAL A 194 -10.95 -16.30 -12.06
CA VAL A 194 -10.41 -15.47 -10.98
C VAL A 194 -11.55 -14.74 -10.25
N GLY A 195 -12.55 -14.23 -10.96
CA GLY A 195 -13.73 -13.58 -10.37
C GLY A 195 -14.55 -14.52 -9.49
N ILE A 196 -14.79 -15.77 -9.93
CA ILE A 196 -15.46 -16.80 -9.13
C ILE A 196 -14.63 -17.12 -7.89
N ALA A 197 -13.32 -17.34 -8.04
CA ALA A 197 -12.43 -17.63 -6.91
C ALA A 197 -12.43 -16.48 -5.89
N PHE A 198 -12.39 -15.23 -6.36
CA PHE A 198 -12.52 -14.03 -5.53
C PHE A 198 -13.83 -14.05 -4.73
N VAL A 199 -14.99 -14.21 -5.39
CA VAL A 199 -16.30 -14.25 -4.72
C VAL A 199 -16.36 -15.38 -3.68
N VAL A 200 -15.90 -16.59 -4.03
CA VAL A 200 -15.88 -17.73 -3.11
C VAL A 200 -15.06 -17.41 -1.86
N VAL A 201 -13.87 -16.82 -2.01
CA VAL A 201 -13.02 -16.47 -0.87
C VAL A 201 -13.66 -15.39 0.01
N ILE A 202 -14.36 -14.41 -0.57
CA ILE A 202 -15.14 -13.42 0.20
C ILE A 202 -16.26 -14.09 1.00
N LEU A 203 -17.01 -15.00 0.39
CA LEU A 203 -18.09 -15.73 1.06
C LEU A 203 -17.53 -16.59 2.21
N LEU A 204 -16.39 -17.25 2.01
CA LEU A 204 -15.71 -18.01 3.05
C LEU A 204 -15.24 -17.09 4.20
N TYR A 205 -14.67 -15.94 3.89
CA TYR A 205 -14.23 -14.95 4.88
C TYR A 205 -15.39 -14.49 5.75
N LEU A 206 -16.50 -14.09 5.13
CA LEU A 206 -17.72 -13.65 5.83
C LEU A 206 -18.35 -14.78 6.65
N ARG A 207 -18.38 -16.00 6.12
CA ARG A 207 -18.87 -17.18 6.85
C ARG A 207 -18.06 -17.40 8.12
N GLU A 208 -16.73 -17.39 8.03
CA GLU A 208 -15.86 -17.60 9.19
C GLU A 208 -16.06 -16.51 10.24
N LEU A 209 -16.10 -15.24 9.80
CA LEU A 209 -16.38 -14.10 10.68
C LEU A 209 -17.74 -14.26 11.39
N ILE A 210 -18.81 -14.55 10.65
CA ILE A 210 -20.15 -14.75 11.21
C ILE A 210 -20.20 -15.91 12.21
N VAL A 211 -19.51 -17.02 11.91
CA VAL A 211 -19.42 -18.17 12.83
C VAL A 211 -18.75 -17.77 14.15
N GLN A 212 -17.68 -16.99 14.11
CA GLN A 212 -17.02 -16.50 15.33
C GLN A 212 -17.90 -15.53 16.11
N LEU A 213 -18.58 -14.61 15.44
CA LEU A 213 -19.52 -13.68 16.06
C LEU A 213 -20.67 -14.42 16.76
N ARG A 214 -21.24 -15.46 16.12
CA ARG A 214 -22.28 -16.32 16.73
C ARG A 214 -21.78 -17.10 17.94
N ARG A 215 -20.47 -17.35 18.04
CA ARG A 215 -19.81 -17.97 19.21
C ARG A 215 -19.49 -16.96 20.32
N GLY A 216 -19.91 -15.70 20.18
CA GLY A 216 -19.73 -14.66 21.21
C GLY A 216 -18.44 -13.84 21.07
N ALA A 217 -17.66 -14.00 19.99
CA ALA A 217 -16.60 -13.07 19.66
C ALA A 217 -17.17 -11.70 19.26
N TYR A 218 -16.39 -10.64 19.44
CA TYR A 218 -16.82 -9.28 19.07
C TYR A 218 -16.29 -8.88 17.69
N LEU A 219 -17.03 -8.02 16.97
CA LEU A 219 -16.59 -7.45 15.69
C LEU A 219 -15.78 -6.17 15.96
N ASN A 220 -14.53 -6.13 15.53
CA ASN A 220 -13.78 -4.88 15.47
C ASN A 220 -14.18 -4.11 14.20
N VAL A 221 -15.01 -3.08 14.35
CA VAL A 221 -15.62 -2.35 13.24
C VAL A 221 -14.56 -1.68 12.36
N PRO A 222 -13.56 -0.94 12.89
CA PRO A 222 -12.43 -0.43 12.10
C PRO A 222 -11.71 -1.50 11.28
N ALA A 223 -11.40 -2.67 11.86
CA ALA A 223 -10.72 -3.75 11.15
C ALA A 223 -11.55 -4.25 9.95
N PHE A 224 -12.85 -4.50 10.18
CA PHE A 224 -13.77 -4.95 9.13
C PHE A 224 -13.94 -3.91 8.02
N LEU A 225 -14.12 -2.63 8.39
CA LEU A 225 -14.22 -1.55 7.42
C LEU A 225 -12.91 -1.40 6.62
N PHE A 226 -11.75 -1.54 7.26
CA PHE A 226 -10.46 -1.48 6.59
C PHE A 226 -10.27 -2.65 5.61
N TRP A 227 -10.74 -3.85 5.96
CA TRP A 227 -10.77 -4.99 5.03
C TRP A 227 -11.65 -4.70 3.81
N CYS A 228 -12.88 -4.20 3.99
CA CYS A 228 -13.74 -3.76 2.88
C CYS A 228 -13.05 -2.70 2.02
N LEU A 229 -12.39 -1.74 2.67
CA LEU A 229 -11.66 -0.66 2.01
C LEU A 229 -10.48 -1.17 1.19
N SER A 230 -9.78 -2.19 1.68
CA SER A 230 -8.66 -2.83 0.99
C SER A 230 -9.10 -3.55 -0.29
N ILE A 231 -10.35 -4.00 -0.37
CA ILE A 231 -10.95 -4.53 -1.60
C ILE A 231 -11.39 -3.37 -2.51
N TYR A 232 -12.08 -2.38 -1.93
CA TYR A 232 -12.52 -1.18 -2.65
C TYR A 232 -11.36 -0.43 -3.31
N PHE A 233 -10.20 -0.44 -2.68
CA PHE A 233 -8.94 0.13 -3.17
C PHE A 233 -8.64 -0.22 -4.64
N PHE A 234 -9.00 -1.42 -5.09
CA PHE A 234 -8.74 -1.89 -6.45
C PHE A 234 -9.91 -1.68 -7.42
N VAL A 235 -11.11 -1.33 -6.94
CA VAL A 235 -12.29 -1.04 -7.79
C VAL A 235 -12.01 0.04 -8.83
N PRO A 236 -11.29 1.14 -8.52
CA PRO A 236 -10.89 2.14 -9.52
C PRO A 236 -10.16 1.56 -10.73
N PHE A 237 -9.34 0.52 -10.56
CA PHE A 237 -8.63 -0.13 -11.67
C PHE A 237 -9.61 -0.73 -12.69
N ALA A 238 -10.74 -1.26 -12.24
CA ALA A 238 -11.72 -1.85 -13.15
C ALA A 238 -12.68 -0.82 -13.77
N PHE A 239 -13.04 0.25 -13.05
CA PHE A 239 -14.18 1.09 -13.45
C PHE A 239 -13.92 2.58 -13.58
N LEU A 240 -12.84 3.10 -13.00
CA LEU A 240 -12.49 4.52 -13.06
C LEU A 240 -11.26 4.72 -13.96
N GLY A 241 -11.04 5.97 -14.38
CA GLY A 241 -9.96 6.32 -15.29
C GLY A 241 -10.19 5.96 -16.76
N LYS A 242 -9.61 6.76 -17.66
CA LYS A 242 -9.56 6.47 -19.10
C LYS A 242 -8.14 6.09 -19.55
N SER A 243 -7.14 6.44 -18.76
CA SER A 243 -5.73 6.14 -19.00
C SER A 243 -5.12 5.30 -17.87
N PHE A 244 -3.92 4.79 -18.13
CA PHE A 244 -3.10 4.09 -17.13
C PHE A 244 -2.84 4.96 -15.88
N LEU A 245 -2.54 6.25 -16.09
CA LEU A 245 -2.23 7.20 -15.01
C LEU A 245 -3.45 7.49 -14.13
N ASP A 246 -4.64 7.61 -14.72
CA ASP A 246 -5.87 7.91 -13.98
C ASP A 246 -6.21 6.83 -12.96
N ALA A 247 -6.15 5.56 -13.39
CA ALA A 247 -6.48 4.42 -12.55
C ALA A 247 -5.46 4.25 -11.41
N LEU A 248 -4.17 4.42 -11.72
CA LEU A 248 -3.11 4.40 -10.72
C LEU A 248 -3.24 5.53 -9.70
N LEU A 249 -3.60 6.74 -10.13
CA LEU A 249 -3.66 7.90 -9.24
C LEU A 249 -4.62 7.67 -8.06
N ILE A 250 -5.82 7.14 -8.33
CA ILE A 250 -6.84 6.95 -7.29
C ILE A 250 -6.36 5.95 -6.23
N ALA A 251 -5.89 4.77 -6.67
CA ALA A 251 -5.39 3.73 -5.78
C ALA A 251 -4.14 4.21 -5.03
N ASN A 252 -3.23 4.88 -5.73
CA ASN A 252 -1.97 5.30 -5.13
C ASN A 252 -2.14 6.39 -4.07
N ILE A 253 -3.06 7.35 -4.23
CA ILE A 253 -3.33 8.37 -3.19
C ILE A 253 -3.70 7.71 -1.86
N MET A 254 -4.56 6.69 -1.91
CA MET A 254 -4.95 5.94 -0.72
C MET A 254 -3.74 5.28 -0.08
N HIS A 255 -2.91 4.61 -0.88
CA HIS A 255 -1.71 3.92 -0.43
C HIS A 255 -0.69 4.87 0.20
N TRP A 256 -0.40 5.99 -0.46
CA TRP A 256 0.54 7.00 0.00
C TRP A 256 0.09 7.60 1.33
N ALA A 257 -1.18 7.98 1.46
CA ALA A 257 -1.71 8.56 2.69
C ALA A 257 -1.63 7.59 3.88
N GLN A 258 -2.00 6.32 3.67
CA GLN A 258 -1.87 5.27 4.67
C GLN A 258 -0.42 5.12 5.14
N TYR A 259 0.51 5.06 4.19
CA TYR A 259 1.92 4.88 4.51
C TYR A 259 2.52 6.08 5.23
N ILE A 260 2.21 7.29 4.78
CA ILE A 260 2.57 8.54 5.46
C ILE A 260 2.07 8.52 6.90
N GLY A 261 0.83 8.08 7.13
CA GLY A 261 0.26 7.89 8.46
C GLY A 261 1.05 6.92 9.33
N ILE A 262 1.35 5.72 8.82
CA ILE A 262 2.16 4.71 9.54
C ILE A 262 3.52 5.29 9.90
N MET A 263 4.24 5.85 8.92
CA MET A 263 5.59 6.35 9.12
C MET A 263 5.64 7.54 10.05
N PHE A 264 4.64 8.43 10.00
CA PHE A 264 4.51 9.53 10.94
C PHE A 264 4.37 9.01 12.39
N VAL A 265 3.47 8.05 12.61
CA VAL A 265 3.28 7.43 13.92
C VAL A 265 4.54 6.70 14.37
N LEU A 266 5.16 5.92 13.47
CA LEU A 266 6.39 5.19 13.73
C LEU A 266 7.52 6.14 14.15
N VAL A 267 7.79 7.18 13.37
CA VAL A 267 8.85 8.16 13.65
C VAL A 267 8.60 8.86 14.98
N LYS A 268 7.36 9.32 15.22
CA LYS A 268 7.00 10.03 16.44
C LYS A 268 7.22 9.16 17.69
N ARG A 269 6.89 7.87 17.62
CA ARG A 269 7.00 6.94 18.76
C ARG A 269 8.39 6.33 18.90
N LYS A 270 9.02 5.95 17.79
CA LYS A 270 10.34 5.31 17.77
C LYS A 270 11.41 6.27 18.26
N TYR A 271 11.38 7.52 17.81
CA TYR A 271 12.44 8.48 18.06
C TYR A 271 12.06 9.56 19.09
N SER A 272 11.15 9.29 20.04
CA SER A 272 10.77 10.28 21.06
C SER A 272 11.80 10.46 22.20
N ASN A 273 12.71 9.49 22.39
CA ASN A 273 13.61 9.43 23.55
C ASN A 273 15.03 8.99 23.14
N GLU A 274 15.66 8.06 23.87
CA GLU A 274 17.03 7.56 23.65
C GLU A 274 17.34 7.11 22.22
N GLN A 275 16.31 6.76 21.44
CA GLN A 275 16.48 6.35 20.06
C GLN A 275 16.78 7.53 19.11
N LEU A 276 16.65 8.79 19.55
CA LEU A 276 17.05 9.99 18.79
C LEU A 276 18.50 9.91 18.31
N LYS A 277 19.38 9.30 19.11
CA LYS A 277 20.80 9.11 18.74
C LYS A 277 21.02 8.23 17.50
N ASN A 278 19.98 7.51 17.07
CA ASN A 278 20.04 6.62 15.91
C ASN A 278 19.70 7.32 14.60
N ILE A 279 19.26 8.58 14.63
CA ILE A 279 18.93 9.35 13.42
C ILE A 279 19.89 10.54 13.28
N PRO A 280 20.08 11.06 12.05
CA PRO A 280 21.02 12.16 11.81
C PRO A 280 20.51 13.53 12.29
N PHE A 281 19.25 13.64 12.71
CA PHE A 281 18.63 14.90 13.14
C PHE A 281 18.14 14.81 14.59
N SER A 282 18.20 15.92 15.33
CA SER A 282 17.74 16.00 16.71
C SER A 282 16.22 16.02 16.89
N HIS A 283 15.45 16.13 15.80
CA HIS A 283 13.99 16.20 15.84
C HIS A 283 13.34 15.18 14.88
N PRO A 284 12.50 14.24 15.37
CA PRO A 284 11.93 13.17 14.55
C PRO A 284 11.06 13.67 13.40
N VAL A 285 10.23 14.69 13.67
CA VAL A 285 9.37 15.29 12.64
C VAL A 285 10.20 15.98 11.57
N MET A 286 11.33 16.61 11.95
CA MET A 286 12.21 17.24 10.96
C MET A 286 12.87 16.17 10.09
N PHE A 287 13.32 15.06 10.68
CA PHE A 287 13.83 13.92 9.93
C PHE A 287 12.81 13.38 8.92
N PHE A 288 11.55 13.19 9.35
CA PHE A 288 10.45 12.79 8.48
C PHE A 288 10.23 13.76 7.32
N LEU A 289 10.17 15.07 7.61
CA LEU A 289 9.95 16.10 6.59
C LEU A 289 11.13 16.21 5.61
N VAL A 290 12.37 16.18 6.10
CA VAL A 290 13.57 16.24 5.24
C VAL A 290 13.63 15.05 4.30
N MET A 291 13.36 13.84 4.80
CA MET A 291 13.36 12.65 3.96
C MET A 291 12.23 12.68 2.93
N GLY A 292 11.02 13.07 3.34
CA GLY A 292 9.88 13.17 2.43
C GLY A 292 10.09 14.24 1.36
N PHE A 293 10.40 15.49 1.74
CA PHE A 293 10.63 16.57 0.77
C PHE A 293 11.90 16.36 -0.06
N GLY A 294 12.93 15.71 0.48
CA GLY A 294 14.12 15.32 -0.27
C GLY A 294 13.81 14.30 -1.37
N GLY A 295 12.99 13.29 -1.06
CA GLY A 295 12.50 12.33 -2.05
C GLY A 295 11.63 13.00 -3.12
N LEU A 296 10.70 13.87 -2.70
CA LEU A 296 9.89 14.70 -3.59
C LEU A 296 10.75 15.51 -4.56
N LEU A 297 11.70 16.28 -4.04
CA LEU A 297 12.57 17.11 -4.88
C LEU A 297 13.37 16.25 -5.88
N LEU A 298 13.98 15.15 -5.43
CA LEU A 298 14.80 14.29 -6.28
C LEU A 298 13.99 13.68 -7.42
N LEU A 299 12.82 13.11 -7.10
CA LEU A 299 12.00 12.39 -8.08
C LEU A 299 11.29 13.33 -9.03
N GLU A 300 10.81 14.49 -8.56
CA GLU A 300 10.21 15.49 -9.44
C GLU A 300 11.24 16.13 -10.37
N LEU A 301 12.47 16.41 -9.90
CA LEU A 301 13.55 16.85 -10.78
C LEU A 301 13.86 15.80 -11.86
N ALA A 302 13.92 14.52 -11.48
CA ALA A 302 14.17 13.44 -12.44
C ALA A 302 13.06 13.30 -13.50
N ARG A 303 11.81 13.62 -13.16
CA ARG A 303 10.68 13.63 -14.13
C ARG A 303 10.60 14.90 -14.96
N ALA A 304 10.86 16.05 -14.36
CA ALA A 304 10.76 17.36 -15.01
C ALA A 304 11.86 17.54 -16.07
N LEU A 305 13.08 17.09 -15.80
CA LEU A 305 14.23 17.25 -16.71
C LEU A 305 13.97 16.74 -18.15
N PRO A 306 13.39 15.54 -18.36
CA PRO A 306 12.93 15.08 -19.69
C PRO A 306 11.86 15.95 -20.36
N GLN A 307 11.06 16.69 -19.60
CA GLN A 307 9.88 17.40 -20.08
C GLN A 307 10.12 18.90 -20.34
N THR A 308 11.07 19.52 -19.64
CA THR A 308 11.26 20.99 -19.61
C THR A 308 12.12 21.54 -20.76
N ALA A 309 11.88 21.10 -22.00
CA ALA A 309 12.45 21.70 -23.23
C ALA A 309 13.98 21.61 -23.41
N ILE A 310 14.71 20.87 -22.57
CA ILE A 310 16.05 20.43 -22.93
C ILE A 310 15.86 19.33 -23.98
N ASN A 311 16.43 19.50 -25.18
CA ASN A 311 16.47 18.47 -26.22
C ASN A 311 17.36 17.29 -25.76
N LEU A 312 16.96 16.62 -24.68
CA LEU A 312 17.63 15.44 -24.18
C LEU A 312 17.51 14.37 -25.26
N PRO A 313 18.63 13.71 -25.62
CA PRO A 313 18.57 12.57 -26.51
C PRO A 313 17.53 11.56 -25.98
N PRO A 314 16.70 10.93 -26.84
CA PRO A 314 15.66 10.00 -26.39
C PRO A 314 16.18 8.89 -25.46
N MET A 315 17.41 8.44 -25.67
CA MET A 315 18.09 7.47 -24.81
C MET A 315 18.32 8.00 -23.39
N VAL A 316 18.68 9.28 -23.24
CA VAL A 316 18.88 9.92 -21.93
C VAL A 316 17.54 10.08 -21.22
N ALA A 317 16.50 10.53 -21.93
CA ALA A 317 15.14 10.63 -21.37
C ALA A 317 14.62 9.27 -20.89
N GLN A 318 14.78 8.21 -21.70
CA GLN A 318 14.41 6.85 -21.34
C GLN A 318 15.22 6.33 -20.14
N CYS A 319 16.52 6.64 -20.06
CA CYS A 319 17.36 6.27 -18.93
C CYS A 319 16.87 6.93 -17.64
N LEU A 320 16.61 8.25 -17.65
CA LEU A 320 16.08 8.99 -16.50
C LEU A 320 14.72 8.45 -16.04
N LEU A 321 13.79 8.22 -16.97
CA LEU A 321 12.50 7.61 -16.65
C LEU A 321 12.66 6.21 -16.05
N SER A 322 13.59 5.41 -16.58
CA SER A 322 13.85 4.06 -16.06
C SER A 322 14.52 4.07 -14.69
N ILE A 323 15.33 5.09 -14.38
CA ILE A 323 15.87 5.32 -13.03
C ILE A 323 14.72 5.62 -12.05
N VAL A 324 13.77 6.48 -12.43
CA VAL A 324 12.58 6.77 -11.61
C VAL A 324 11.77 5.50 -11.34
N LEU A 325 11.54 4.67 -12.37
CA LEU A 325 10.90 3.36 -12.20
C LEU A 325 11.71 2.43 -11.30
N GLY A 326 13.04 2.44 -11.44
CA GLY A 326 13.97 1.70 -10.58
C GLY A 326 13.85 2.10 -9.12
N PHE A 327 13.77 3.41 -8.83
CA PHE A 327 13.48 3.90 -7.47
C PHE A 327 12.13 3.44 -6.95
N GLY A 328 11.09 3.38 -7.80
CA GLY A 328 9.81 2.79 -7.46
C GLY A 328 9.92 1.31 -7.06
N MET A 329 10.66 0.51 -7.82
CA MET A 329 10.90 -0.90 -7.48
C MET A 329 11.75 -1.07 -6.22
N VAL A 330 12.75 -0.22 -6.02
CA VAL A 330 13.55 -0.18 -4.79
C VAL A 330 12.66 0.12 -3.59
N HIS A 331 11.73 1.05 -3.73
CA HIS A 331 10.75 1.34 -2.70
C HIS A 331 9.89 0.11 -2.36
N TYR A 332 9.37 -0.62 -3.35
CA TYR A 332 8.61 -1.87 -3.12
C TYR A 332 9.45 -2.95 -2.42
N PHE A 333 10.73 -3.06 -2.78
CA PHE A 333 11.68 -3.95 -2.13
C PHE A 333 11.93 -3.56 -0.67
N GLN A 334 12.11 -2.26 -0.41
CA GLN A 334 12.40 -1.74 0.92
C GLN A 334 11.19 -1.83 1.84
N ASP A 335 9.99 -1.56 1.34
CA ASP A 335 8.78 -1.66 2.13
C ASP A 335 8.54 -3.10 2.62
N ALA A 336 8.95 -4.10 1.82
CA ALA A 336 8.82 -5.49 2.23
C ALA A 336 9.52 -5.81 3.57
N PHE A 337 10.55 -5.04 3.95
CA PHE A 337 11.21 -5.16 5.25
C PHE A 337 10.33 -4.65 6.40
N MET A 338 9.62 -3.54 6.23
CA MET A 338 8.77 -2.99 7.29
C MET A 338 7.68 -3.98 7.72
N TRP A 339 7.18 -4.78 6.79
CA TRP A 339 6.15 -5.78 7.03
C TRP A 339 6.66 -7.15 7.45
N ARG A 340 7.98 -7.33 7.62
CA ARG A 340 8.60 -8.64 7.90
C ARG A 340 8.58 -9.00 9.39
N PHE A 341 7.42 -8.92 10.03
CA PHE A 341 7.24 -9.22 11.47
C PHE A 341 7.50 -10.67 11.88
N ARG A 342 7.83 -11.56 10.94
CA ARG A 342 8.36 -12.90 11.23
C ARG A 342 9.75 -12.84 11.85
N GLU A 343 10.55 -11.82 11.51
CA GLU A 343 11.86 -11.64 12.14
C GLU A 343 11.75 -10.91 13.48
N PRO A 344 12.44 -11.37 14.54
CA PRO A 344 12.46 -10.72 15.84
C PRO A 344 12.82 -9.23 15.75
N TYR A 345 13.81 -8.91 14.90
CA TYR A 345 14.30 -7.56 14.71
C TYR A 345 13.18 -6.56 14.37
N TYR A 346 12.36 -6.81 13.35
CA TYR A 346 11.27 -5.90 12.99
C TYR A 346 10.12 -5.91 13.99
N ARG A 347 9.95 -6.99 14.77
CA ARG A 347 9.00 -6.96 15.89
C ARG A 347 9.42 -5.93 16.94
N GLU A 348 10.71 -5.89 17.24
CA GLU A 348 11.29 -4.99 18.25
C GLU A 348 11.45 -3.56 17.75
N THR A 349 11.85 -3.37 16.49
CA THR A 349 12.22 -2.03 15.96
C THR A 349 11.12 -1.33 15.18
N VAL A 350 10.06 -2.03 14.79
CA VAL A 350 8.92 -1.49 14.04
C VAL A 350 7.61 -1.81 14.74
N LEU A 351 7.24 -3.09 14.85
CA LEU A 351 5.91 -3.51 15.34
C LEU A 351 5.63 -3.01 16.76
N ALA A 352 6.63 -3.06 17.65
CA ALA A 352 6.51 -2.59 19.02
C ALA A 352 6.04 -1.13 19.09
N TYR A 353 6.56 -0.26 18.22
CA TYR A 353 6.21 1.17 18.18
C TYR A 353 4.87 1.40 17.48
N LEU A 354 4.51 0.59 16.49
CA LEU A 354 3.19 0.66 15.86
C LEU A 354 2.09 0.20 16.84
N ARG A 355 2.33 -0.82 17.67
CA ARG A 355 1.34 -1.34 18.63
C ARG A 355 1.25 -0.59 19.96
N GLN A 356 2.12 0.39 20.23
CA GLN A 356 1.98 1.24 21.40
C GLN A 356 0.62 1.97 21.36
N LYS A 357 -0.19 1.83 22.41
CA LYS A 357 -1.43 2.60 22.54
C LYS A 357 -1.09 4.03 22.95
N SER A 358 -1.73 5.01 22.32
CA SER A 358 -1.62 6.44 22.65
C SER A 358 -2.36 6.78 23.93
#